data_AF-A0A9E3S7V6-F1
#
_entry.id   AF-A0A9E3S7V6-F1
#
_cell.length_a   1.000
_cell.length_b   1.000
_cell.length_c   1.000
_cell.angle_alpha   90.00
_cell.angle_beta   90.00
_cell.angle_gamma   90.00
#
_symmetry.space_group_name_H-M   'P 1'
#
loop_
_entity.id
_entity.type
_entity.pdbx_description
1 polymer ?
#
loop_
_entity_poly.entity_id
_entity_poly.type
_entity_poly.pdbx_seq_one_letter_code
_entity_poly.pdbx_strand_id
1 'polypeptide(L)'
;MSRDLNPADEPPIDTSLAHYLEERALAIAGEKARTEEERAAVSRLLAFRQSLMTDREAFSEESVRKRHARGEIYSPARVAVINSYCPSRESLDDEVKKKYLRQSDFAGVLKAYARVHFGTALVSMRSIVSAMPKDIIDSARRMQQLEESFANAWLSAIGDENFTAEVRELQREATVLFRTASRPIYLVADSVAVVMSDEDAYVLGKAWNKLDALAEALAIPSLSAFIAFEEEGVSAGTPASEILTAVEALIAGVERNVERMPSKKRVLSTLQTTRAALIECEKVGGSAFFEVDI
;
A
#
# COMPACT_ATOMS: atom_id res chain seq x y z
N MET A 1 41.32 11.04 1.12
CA MET A 1 41.09 10.82 2.55
C MET A 1 39.60 10.79 2.77
N SER A 2 39.01 9.60 2.94
CA SER A 2 37.61 9.51 3.39
C SER A 2 37.60 10.05 4.82
N ARG A 3 36.88 11.14 5.09
CA ARG A 3 36.60 11.50 6.48
C ARG A 3 35.68 10.41 7.01
N ASP A 4 36.14 9.66 7.99
CA ASP A 4 35.25 8.77 8.74
C ASP A 4 34.19 9.66 9.40
N LEU A 5 32.95 9.54 8.93
CA LEU A 5 31.83 10.27 9.50
C LEU A 5 31.52 9.65 10.87
N ASN A 6 31.31 10.49 11.88
CA ASN A 6 30.86 10.06 13.20
C ASN A 6 29.33 10.24 13.27
N PRO A 7 28.54 9.26 13.74
CA PRO A 7 27.10 9.42 13.95
C PRO A 7 26.71 10.68 14.73
N ALA A 8 27.54 11.09 15.69
CA ALA A 8 27.31 12.28 16.51
C ALA A 8 27.40 13.61 15.73
N ASP A 9 28.03 13.59 14.55
CA ASP A 9 28.21 14.76 13.70
C ASP A 9 27.14 14.86 12.59
N GLU A 10 26.22 13.90 12.50
CA GLU A 10 25.13 13.95 11.52
C GLU A 10 24.03 14.92 12.00
N PRO A 11 23.73 16.00 11.25
CA PRO A 11 22.64 16.90 11.63
C PRO A 11 21.28 16.20 11.50
N PRO A 12 20.25 16.65 12.23
CA PRO A 12 18.94 16.03 12.19
C PRO A 12 18.25 16.24 10.83
N ILE A 13 17.54 15.20 10.38
CA ILE A 13 16.57 15.31 9.28
C ILE A 13 15.33 16.00 9.82
N ASP A 14 14.85 17.04 9.13
CA ASP A 14 13.68 17.81 9.54
C ASP A 14 12.39 17.06 9.18
N THR A 15 11.75 16.49 10.19
CA THR A 15 10.46 15.79 10.09
C THR A 15 9.30 16.58 10.70
N SER A 16 9.52 17.84 11.09
CA SER A 16 8.56 18.65 11.85
C SER A 16 7.21 18.87 11.14
N LEU A 17 7.19 18.76 9.81
CA LEU A 17 6.00 18.95 8.97
C LEU A 17 5.46 17.65 8.35
N ALA A 18 6.06 16.49 8.65
CA ALA A 18 5.73 15.21 8.00
C ALA A 18 4.23 14.83 8.12
N HIS A 19 3.60 15.16 9.25
CA HIS A 19 2.19 14.85 9.54
C HIS A 19 1.33 16.09 9.71
N TYR A 20 1.76 17.22 9.13
CA TYR A 20 1.07 18.51 9.26
C TYR A 20 -0.33 18.48 8.63
N LEU A 21 -0.46 17.94 7.41
CA LEU A 21 -1.76 17.87 6.73
C LEU A 21 -2.78 16.99 7.47
N GLU A 22 -2.31 15.89 8.08
CA GLU A 22 -3.12 15.01 8.94
C GLU A 22 -3.68 15.76 10.15
N GLU A 23 -2.82 16.52 10.84
CA GLU A 23 -3.20 17.34 11.99
C GLU A 23 -4.24 18.39 11.61
N ARG A 24 -4.00 19.12 10.51
CA ARG A 24 -4.89 20.17 10.05
C ARG A 24 -6.22 19.59 9.57
N ALA A 25 -6.23 18.45 8.90
CA ALA A 25 -7.45 17.77 8.50
C ALA A 25 -8.30 17.39 9.73
N LEU A 26 -7.71 16.78 10.76
CA LEU A 26 -8.45 16.43 11.98
C LEU A 26 -8.97 17.64 12.74
N ALA A 27 -8.17 18.72 12.85
CA ALA A 27 -8.59 19.95 13.50
C ALA A 27 -9.81 20.58 12.79
N ILE A 28 -9.76 20.70 11.46
CA ILE A 28 -10.84 21.27 10.66
C ILE A 28 -12.07 20.34 10.68
N ALA A 29 -11.87 19.03 10.65
CA ALA A 29 -12.95 18.05 10.80
C ALA A 29 -13.66 18.21 12.15
N GLY A 30 -12.91 18.42 13.24
CA GLY A 30 -13.43 18.74 14.56
C GLY A 30 -14.25 20.03 14.61
N GLU A 31 -13.78 21.09 13.96
CA GLU A 31 -14.51 22.36 13.84
C GLU A 31 -15.82 22.21 13.05
N LYS A 32 -15.87 21.28 12.09
CA LYS A 32 -17.03 21.02 11.23
C LYS A 32 -17.98 19.93 11.76
N ALA A 33 -17.63 19.24 12.85
CA ALA A 33 -18.47 18.22 13.47
C ALA A 33 -19.69 18.85 14.15
N ARG A 34 -20.89 18.45 13.73
CA ARG A 34 -22.18 19.00 14.17
C ARG A 34 -22.90 18.08 15.15
N THR A 35 -22.67 16.77 15.09
CA THR A 35 -23.27 15.80 16.00
C THR A 35 -22.30 15.33 17.08
N GLU A 36 -22.82 14.70 18.13
CA GLU A 36 -21.99 14.13 19.19
C GLU A 36 -21.21 12.91 18.69
N GLU A 37 -21.80 12.13 17.79
CA GLU A 37 -21.17 10.99 17.14
C GLU A 37 -19.97 11.43 16.29
N GLU A 38 -20.10 12.52 15.53
CA GLU A 38 -19.01 13.09 14.72
C GLU A 38 -17.88 13.62 15.61
N ARG A 39 -18.20 14.34 16.69
CA ARG A 39 -17.20 14.82 17.65
C ARG A 39 -16.47 13.66 18.32
N ALA A 40 -17.20 12.64 18.75
CA ALA A 40 -16.63 11.44 19.35
C ALA A 40 -15.73 10.69 18.34
N ALA A 41 -16.09 10.66 17.05
CA ALA A 41 -15.26 10.07 16.00
C ALA A 41 -13.93 10.85 15.84
N VAL A 42 -13.97 12.18 15.77
CA VAL A 42 -12.76 13.02 15.74
C VAL A 42 -11.89 12.80 16.97
N SER A 43 -12.49 12.79 18.17
CA SER A 43 -11.75 12.56 19.41
C SER A 43 -11.04 11.20 19.44
N ARG A 44 -11.70 10.14 18.94
CA ARG A 44 -11.06 8.82 18.80
C ARG A 44 -9.88 8.86 17.82
N LEU A 45 -10.03 9.53 16.68
CA LEU A 45 -8.94 9.67 15.70
C LEU A 45 -7.77 10.48 16.26
N LEU A 46 -8.03 11.56 17.00
CA LEU A 46 -6.98 12.34 17.67
C LEU A 46 -6.23 11.52 18.71
N ALA A 47 -6.94 10.72 19.52
CA ALA A 47 -6.32 9.82 20.49
C ALA A 47 -5.46 8.75 19.81
N PHE A 48 -5.96 8.15 18.72
CA PHE A 48 -5.18 7.19 17.93
C PHE A 48 -3.94 7.88 17.35
N ARG A 49 -4.10 9.03 16.69
CA ARG A 49 -2.97 9.81 16.16
C ARG A 49 -1.91 10.08 17.22
N GLN A 50 -2.32 10.45 18.44
CA GLN A 50 -1.37 10.73 19.51
C GLN A 50 -0.52 9.50 19.86
N SER A 51 -1.12 8.30 19.92
CA SER A 51 -0.37 7.04 20.10
C SER A 51 0.53 6.78 18.89
N LEU A 52 0.00 6.92 17.68
CA LEU A 52 0.71 6.65 16.44
C LEU A 52 1.94 7.56 16.26
N MET A 53 1.87 8.82 16.70
CA MET A 53 3.02 9.74 16.68
C MET A 53 4.16 9.25 17.58
N THR A 54 3.85 8.68 18.74
CA THR A 54 4.87 8.05 19.61
C THR A 54 5.54 6.86 18.93
N ASP A 55 4.76 6.02 18.26
CA ASP A 55 5.28 4.85 17.53
C ASP A 55 6.12 5.27 16.32
N ARG A 56 5.69 6.30 15.57
CA ARG A 56 6.44 6.90 14.45
C ARG A 56 7.79 7.44 14.90
N GLU A 57 7.83 8.16 16.03
CA GLU A 57 9.06 8.71 16.60
C GLU A 57 10.01 7.58 17.02
N ALA A 58 9.52 6.59 17.76
CA ALA A 58 10.31 5.43 18.17
C ALA A 58 10.89 4.65 16.98
N PHE A 59 10.08 4.44 15.93
CA PHE A 59 10.52 3.79 14.70
C PHE A 59 11.58 4.62 13.96
N SER A 60 11.43 5.94 13.90
CA SER A 60 12.41 6.86 13.29
C SER A 60 13.75 6.81 14.03
N GLU A 61 13.74 6.89 15.36
CA GLU A 61 14.93 6.77 16.20
C GLU A 61 15.63 5.42 16.01
N GLU A 62 14.86 4.33 16.01
CA GLU A 62 15.39 2.98 15.78
C GLU A 62 16.03 2.87 14.39
N SER A 63 15.37 3.40 13.37
CA SER A 63 15.84 3.37 11.98
C SER A 63 17.16 4.12 11.82
N VAL A 64 17.28 5.31 12.43
CA VAL A 64 18.53 6.08 12.45
C VAL A 64 19.63 5.31 13.18
N ARG A 65 19.34 4.78 14.37
CA ARG A 65 20.33 4.03 15.16
C ARG A 65 20.85 2.80 14.41
N LYS A 66 19.97 2.01 13.78
CA LYS A 66 20.38 0.83 13.00
C LYS A 66 21.17 1.21 11.76
N ARG A 67 20.77 2.28 11.06
CA ARG A 67 21.53 2.85 9.95
C ARG A 67 22.96 3.25 10.37
N HIS A 68 23.10 3.95 11.48
CA HIS A 68 24.41 4.30 12.05
C HIS A 68 25.23 3.07 12.42
N ALA A 69 24.62 2.03 12.98
CA ALA A 69 25.29 0.77 13.29
C ALA A 69 25.83 0.04 12.04
N ARG A 70 25.23 0.25 10.87
CA ARG A 70 25.74 -0.23 9.57
C ARG A 70 26.82 0.68 8.96
N GLY A 71 27.16 1.78 9.62
CA GLY A 71 28.11 2.79 9.12
C GLY A 71 27.52 3.71 8.05
N GLU A 72 26.21 3.67 7.84
CA GLU A 72 25.50 4.46 6.82
C GLU A 72 25.22 5.88 7.32
N ILE A 73 26.24 6.71 7.50
CA ILE A 73 26.09 8.06 8.08
C ILE A 73 25.93 9.09 6.97
N TYR A 74 24.97 10.00 7.09
CA TYR A 74 24.80 11.05 6.09
C TYR A 74 25.71 12.23 6.39
N SER A 75 26.31 12.79 5.33
CA SER A 75 27.08 14.02 5.46
C SER A 75 26.15 15.20 5.71
N PRO A 76 26.63 16.30 6.34
CA PRO A 76 25.83 17.51 6.50
C PRO A 76 25.25 18.05 5.19
N ALA A 77 26.00 17.94 4.09
CA ALA A 77 25.52 18.33 2.77
C ALA A 77 24.35 17.46 2.28
N ARG A 78 24.40 16.13 2.54
CA ARG A 78 23.30 15.23 2.18
C ARG A 78 22.05 15.52 3.01
N VAL A 79 22.19 15.75 4.31
CA VAL A 79 21.05 16.13 5.16
C VAL A 79 20.47 17.48 4.74
N ALA A 80 21.30 18.47 4.41
CA ALA A 80 20.82 19.75 3.90
C ALA A 80 20.00 19.60 2.61
N VAL A 81 20.43 18.72 1.70
CA VAL A 81 19.67 18.39 0.49
C VAL A 81 18.35 17.69 0.84
N ILE A 82 18.36 16.70 1.74
CA ILE A 82 17.13 16.03 2.21
C ILE A 82 16.14 17.06 2.76
N ASN A 83 16.58 17.92 3.67
CA ASN A 83 15.74 18.94 4.29
C ASN A 83 15.25 20.00 3.28
N SER A 84 15.98 20.24 2.18
CA SER A 84 15.55 21.16 1.13
C SER A 84 14.37 20.65 0.29
N TYR A 85 14.11 19.33 0.27
CA TYR A 85 12.94 18.76 -0.38
C TYR A 85 11.68 18.80 0.48
N CYS A 86 11.79 19.14 1.76
CA CYS A 86 10.63 19.25 2.63
C CYS A 86 9.75 20.44 2.19
N PRO A 87 8.43 20.25 2.07
CA PRO A 87 7.53 21.34 1.71
C PRO A 87 7.55 22.42 2.79
N SER A 88 7.49 23.69 2.38
CA SER A 88 7.38 24.79 3.32
C SER A 88 6.02 24.78 4.01
N ARG A 89 5.96 25.29 5.24
CA ARG A 89 4.68 25.47 5.96
C ARG A 89 3.67 26.29 5.15
N GLU A 90 4.13 27.36 4.48
CA GLU A 90 3.28 28.19 3.62
C GLU A 90 2.63 27.37 2.50
N SER A 91 3.41 26.51 1.82
CA SER A 91 2.88 25.63 0.79
C SER A 91 1.86 24.64 1.35
N LEU A 92 2.10 24.10 2.54
CA LEU A 92 1.17 23.18 3.19
C LEU A 92 -0.11 23.90 3.65
N ASP A 93 -0.01 25.11 4.18
CA ASP A 93 -1.16 25.95 4.55
C ASP A 93 -2.05 26.24 3.33
N ASP A 94 -1.44 26.46 2.16
CA ASP A 94 -2.19 26.63 0.92
C ASP A 94 -2.88 25.34 0.46
N GLU A 95 -2.25 24.17 0.64
CA GLU A 95 -2.91 22.88 0.40
C GLU A 95 -4.10 22.68 1.36
N VAL A 96 -3.95 23.03 2.64
CA VAL A 96 -5.04 22.98 3.63
C VAL A 96 -6.22 23.85 3.20
N LYS A 97 -5.97 25.07 2.74
CA LYS A 97 -7.02 25.97 2.22
C LYS A 97 -7.72 25.39 1.00
N LYS A 98 -6.97 24.83 0.05
CA LYS A 98 -7.51 24.29 -1.20
C LYS A 98 -8.30 23.01 -1.00
N LYS A 99 -7.85 22.12 -0.10
CA LYS A 99 -8.39 20.76 0.06
C LYS A 99 -9.36 20.63 1.23
N TYR A 100 -9.05 21.21 2.38
CA TYR A 100 -9.78 20.90 3.63
C TYR A 100 -10.75 22.01 4.03
N LEU A 101 -10.34 23.28 4.03
CA LEU A 101 -11.22 24.38 4.49
C LEU A 101 -12.49 24.54 3.65
N ARG A 102 -12.41 24.24 2.35
CA ARG A 102 -13.53 24.34 1.40
C ARG A 102 -14.59 23.25 1.54
N GLN A 103 -14.30 22.18 2.29
CA GLN A 103 -15.27 21.10 2.48
C GLN A 103 -16.46 21.60 3.34
N SER A 104 -17.66 21.13 3.04
CA SER A 104 -18.90 21.59 3.69
C SER A 104 -19.05 21.11 5.13
N ASP A 105 -18.50 19.94 5.44
CA ASP A 105 -18.77 19.19 6.65
C ASP A 105 -17.56 18.33 7.07
N PHE A 106 -17.70 17.70 8.23
CA PHE A 106 -16.73 16.78 8.82
C PHE A 106 -16.32 15.65 7.86
N ALA A 107 -17.29 14.94 7.28
CA ALA A 107 -17.04 13.80 6.39
C ALA A 107 -16.28 14.23 5.13
N GLY A 108 -16.62 15.38 4.54
CA GLY A 108 -15.93 15.94 3.37
C GLY A 108 -14.45 16.19 3.63
N VAL A 109 -14.08 16.70 4.82
CA VAL A 109 -12.68 16.89 5.21
C VAL A 109 -11.95 15.55 5.31
N LEU A 110 -12.54 14.59 6.02
CA LEU A 110 -11.95 13.26 6.19
C LEU A 110 -11.76 12.54 4.86
N LYS A 111 -12.75 12.62 3.95
CA LYS A 111 -12.67 12.06 2.59
C LYS A 111 -11.57 12.71 1.76
N ALA A 112 -11.43 14.04 1.83
CA ALA A 112 -10.40 14.77 1.10
C ALA A 112 -8.98 14.37 1.51
N TYR A 113 -8.75 14.12 2.81
CA TYR A 113 -7.48 13.58 3.29
C TYR A 113 -7.27 12.13 2.82
N ALA A 114 -8.26 11.26 3.04
CA ALA A 114 -8.18 9.84 2.76
C ALA A 114 -7.85 9.52 1.29
N ARG A 115 -8.48 10.23 0.34
CA ARG A 115 -8.23 10.03 -1.11
C ARG A 115 -6.76 10.13 -1.48
N VAL A 116 -6.05 11.10 -0.93
CA VAL A 116 -4.64 11.34 -1.26
C VAL A 116 -3.73 10.42 -0.46
N HIS A 117 -3.94 10.36 0.85
CA HIS A 117 -3.00 9.73 1.76
C HIS A 117 -3.20 8.22 1.87
N PHE A 118 -4.44 7.73 1.91
CA PHE A 118 -4.71 6.30 2.02
C PHE A 118 -4.83 5.63 0.65
N GLY A 119 -5.36 6.35 -0.35
CA GLY A 119 -5.44 5.87 -1.73
C GLY A 119 -4.07 5.61 -2.36
N THR A 120 -3.09 6.49 -2.13
CA THR A 120 -1.79 6.41 -2.83
C THR A 120 -0.58 6.35 -1.89
N ALA A 121 -0.47 7.28 -0.93
CA ALA A 121 0.75 7.38 -0.12
C ALA A 121 0.97 6.14 0.75
N LEU A 122 -0.10 5.59 1.34
CA LEU A 122 -0.04 4.37 2.15
C LEU A 122 0.46 3.16 1.35
N VAL A 123 0.03 3.02 0.10
CA VAL A 123 0.49 1.95 -0.80
C VAL A 123 1.98 2.15 -1.15
N SER A 124 2.40 3.39 -1.40
CA SER A 124 3.81 3.69 -1.62
C SER A 124 4.67 3.33 -0.40
N MET A 125 4.19 3.60 0.82
CA MET A 125 4.89 3.26 2.07
C MET A 125 4.98 1.76 2.27
N ARG A 126 3.88 1.03 2.06
CA ARG A 126 3.91 -0.43 2.04
C ARG A 126 5.02 -0.88 1.09
N SER A 127 5.09 -0.30 -0.11
CA SER A 127 6.01 -0.76 -1.15
C SER A 127 7.48 -0.69 -0.79
N ILE A 128 7.88 0.17 0.13
CA ILE A 128 9.28 0.24 0.52
C ILE A 128 9.64 -0.77 1.63
N VAL A 129 8.66 -1.40 2.29
CA VAL A 129 8.89 -2.30 3.43
C VAL A 129 9.72 -3.51 3.02
N SER A 130 9.38 -4.18 1.92
CA SER A 130 10.14 -5.33 1.39
C SER A 130 11.60 -4.98 1.02
N ALA A 131 11.88 -3.71 0.73
CA ALA A 131 13.23 -3.23 0.43
C ALA A 131 14.03 -2.80 1.68
N MET A 132 13.43 -2.84 2.87
CA MET A 132 14.11 -2.45 4.10
C MET A 132 15.22 -3.43 4.49
N PRO A 133 16.31 -2.96 5.11
CA PRO A 133 17.35 -3.81 5.66
C PRO A 133 16.79 -4.87 6.64
N LYS A 134 17.37 -6.08 6.62
CA LYS A 134 16.91 -7.23 7.43
C LYS A 134 16.83 -6.93 8.93
N ASP A 135 17.66 -6.02 9.42
CA ASP A 135 17.69 -5.65 10.83
C ASP A 135 16.56 -4.70 11.23
N ILE A 136 15.86 -4.04 10.30
CA ILE A 136 14.72 -3.12 10.60
C ILE A 136 13.38 -3.56 9.98
N ILE A 137 13.37 -4.54 9.07
CA ILE A 137 12.17 -4.93 8.31
C ILE A 137 10.96 -5.30 9.20
N ASP A 138 11.17 -5.99 10.31
CA ASP A 138 10.08 -6.36 11.22
C ASP A 138 9.47 -5.14 11.94
N SER A 139 10.31 -4.16 12.32
CA SER A 139 9.84 -2.88 12.86
C SER A 139 9.06 -2.09 11.80
N ALA A 140 9.54 -2.11 10.54
CA ALA A 140 8.87 -1.44 9.43
C ALA A 140 7.50 -2.05 9.13
N ARG A 141 7.39 -3.40 9.15
CA ARG A 141 6.11 -4.12 9.03
C ARG A 141 5.14 -3.75 10.14
N ARG A 142 5.61 -3.70 11.39
CA ARG A 142 4.77 -3.26 12.52
C ARG A 142 4.29 -1.83 12.35
N MET A 143 5.16 -0.91 11.93
CA MET A 143 4.78 0.48 11.68
C MET A 143 3.73 0.57 10.57
N GLN A 144 3.91 -0.17 9.47
CA GLN A 144 2.94 -0.24 8.37
C GLN A 144 1.56 -0.71 8.86
N GLN A 145 1.50 -1.76 9.69
CA GLN A 145 0.25 -2.26 10.27
C GLN A 145 -0.46 -1.21 11.15
N LEU A 146 0.31 -0.39 11.89
CA LEU A 146 -0.25 0.69 12.70
C LEU A 146 -0.81 1.82 11.82
N GLU A 147 -0.12 2.19 10.74
CA GLU A 147 -0.60 3.16 9.75
C GLU A 147 -1.90 2.69 9.07
N GLU A 148 -1.96 1.41 8.68
CA GLU A 148 -3.16 0.79 8.09
C GLU A 148 -4.32 0.74 9.10
N SER A 149 -4.04 0.42 10.36
CA SER A 149 -5.04 0.43 11.43
C SER A 149 -5.61 1.85 11.65
N PHE A 150 -4.77 2.87 11.59
CA PHE A 150 -5.21 4.26 11.66
C PHE A 150 -6.04 4.67 10.44
N ALA A 151 -5.63 4.29 9.23
CA ALA A 151 -6.40 4.52 8.02
C ALA A 151 -7.78 3.84 8.07
N ASN A 152 -7.87 2.61 8.58
CA ASN A 152 -9.13 1.89 8.74
C ASN A 152 -10.03 2.55 9.79
N ALA A 153 -9.48 3.02 10.92
CA ALA A 153 -10.24 3.79 11.90
C ALA A 153 -10.78 5.10 11.29
N TRP A 154 -10.00 5.75 10.43
CA TRP A 154 -10.41 6.97 9.72
C TRP A 154 -11.53 6.70 8.72
N LEU A 155 -11.45 5.65 7.90
CA LEU A 155 -12.52 5.27 6.97
C LEU A 155 -13.80 4.88 7.73
N SER A 156 -13.66 4.16 8.85
CA SER A 156 -14.78 3.85 9.74
C SER A 156 -15.45 5.11 10.31
N ALA A 157 -14.68 6.13 10.66
CA ALA A 157 -15.20 7.41 11.12
C ALA A 157 -15.99 8.19 10.04
N ILE A 158 -15.68 7.96 8.75
CA ILE A 158 -16.46 8.51 7.63
C ILE A 158 -17.81 7.81 7.51
N GLY A 159 -17.86 6.48 7.74
CA GLY A 159 -19.09 5.70 7.72
C GLY A 159 -19.75 5.58 6.34
N ASP A 160 -18.98 5.71 5.26
CA ASP A 160 -19.46 5.64 3.88
C ASP A 160 -18.81 4.45 3.16
N GLU A 161 -19.59 3.39 2.93
CA GLU A 161 -19.14 2.16 2.27
C GLU A 161 -18.75 2.39 0.81
N ASN A 162 -19.49 3.24 0.08
CA ASN A 162 -19.16 3.56 -1.31
C ASN A 162 -17.84 4.30 -1.41
N PHE A 163 -17.60 5.25 -0.49
CA PHE A 163 -16.31 5.93 -0.42
C PHE A 163 -15.18 5.00 0.02
N THR A 164 -15.46 4.05 0.91
CA THR A 164 -14.49 3.03 1.30
C THR A 164 -14.08 2.18 0.10
N ALA A 165 -15.05 1.75 -0.72
CA ALA A 165 -14.78 1.06 -1.98
C ALA A 165 -13.98 1.93 -2.97
N GLU A 166 -14.30 3.24 -3.09
CA GLU A 166 -13.51 4.20 -3.89
C GLU A 166 -12.04 4.23 -3.46
N VAL A 167 -11.77 4.30 -2.15
CA VAL A 167 -10.38 4.30 -1.62
C VAL A 167 -9.68 2.98 -1.91
N ARG A 168 -10.37 1.84 -1.79
CA ARG A 168 -9.80 0.53 -2.13
C ARG A 168 -9.42 0.44 -3.61
N GLU A 169 -10.25 0.98 -4.49
CA GLU A 169 -9.92 1.02 -5.92
C GLU A 169 -8.69 1.89 -6.19
N LEU A 170 -8.60 3.07 -5.58
CA LEU A 170 -7.40 3.92 -5.67
C LEU A 170 -6.15 3.19 -5.16
N GLN A 171 -6.28 2.36 -4.12
CA GLN A 171 -5.18 1.56 -3.61
C GLN A 171 -4.74 0.48 -4.60
N ARG A 172 -5.68 -0.19 -5.29
CA ARG A 172 -5.35 -1.15 -6.35
C ARG A 172 -4.64 -0.47 -7.51
N GLU A 173 -5.14 0.68 -7.97
CA GLU A 173 -4.50 1.49 -9.00
C GLU A 173 -3.08 1.91 -8.59
N ALA A 174 -2.90 2.37 -7.36
CA ALA A 174 -1.60 2.73 -6.82
C ALA A 174 -0.66 1.52 -6.72
N THR A 175 -1.15 0.34 -6.36
CA THR A 175 -0.35 -0.90 -6.34
C THR A 175 0.16 -1.24 -7.74
N VAL A 176 -0.67 -1.09 -8.77
CA VAL A 176 -0.25 -1.28 -10.17
C VAL A 176 0.86 -0.28 -10.54
N LEU A 177 0.77 0.97 -10.06
CA LEU A 177 1.77 2.00 -10.32
C LEU A 177 3.11 1.75 -9.60
N PHE A 178 3.06 1.34 -8.33
CA PHE A 178 4.25 1.20 -7.49
C PHE A 178 4.91 -0.19 -7.57
N ARG A 179 4.22 -1.20 -8.12
CA ARG A 179 4.85 -2.51 -8.31
C ARG A 179 6.00 -2.41 -9.30
N THR A 180 7.07 -3.13 -9.01
CA THR A 180 8.16 -3.37 -9.95
C THR A 180 8.12 -4.83 -10.40
N ALA A 181 8.62 -5.13 -11.60
CA ALA A 181 8.68 -6.51 -12.13
C ALA A 181 9.55 -7.49 -11.30
N SER A 182 10.14 -7.02 -10.20
CA SER A 182 10.94 -7.79 -9.26
C SER A 182 10.15 -8.25 -8.02
N ARG A 183 8.90 -7.82 -7.86
CA ARG A 183 8.09 -8.18 -6.69
C ARG A 183 7.32 -9.47 -6.95
N PRO A 184 7.38 -10.46 -6.05
CA PRO A 184 6.54 -11.64 -6.16
C PRO A 184 5.06 -11.28 -5.98
N ILE A 185 4.20 -12.03 -6.66
CA ILE A 185 2.74 -11.91 -6.53
C ILE A 185 2.20 -13.29 -6.19
N TYR A 186 1.49 -13.37 -5.07
CA TYR A 186 0.98 -14.60 -4.51
C TYR A 186 -0.52 -14.72 -4.80
N LEU A 187 -0.97 -15.94 -5.10
CA LEU A 187 -2.39 -16.25 -5.04
C LEU A 187 -2.71 -16.62 -3.59
N VAL A 188 -3.62 -15.88 -2.96
CA VAL A 188 -4.21 -16.21 -1.67
C VAL A 188 -5.59 -16.79 -1.93
N ALA A 189 -5.87 -17.98 -1.40
CA ALA A 189 -7.13 -18.67 -1.59
C ALA A 189 -7.60 -19.29 -0.27
N ASP A 190 -8.92 -19.29 -0.03
CA ASP A 190 -9.52 -19.83 1.20
C ASP A 190 -9.22 -21.32 1.42
N SER A 191 -8.85 -22.04 0.36
CA SER A 191 -8.45 -23.44 0.39
C SER A 191 -6.95 -23.57 0.12
N VAL A 192 -6.21 -23.97 1.15
CA VAL A 192 -4.73 -24.10 1.17
C VAL A 192 -4.22 -25.35 0.43
N ALA A 193 -5.06 -26.02 -0.36
CA ALA A 193 -4.71 -27.31 -0.98
C ALA A 193 -3.51 -27.20 -1.95
N VAL A 194 -3.33 -26.04 -2.58
CA VAL A 194 -2.20 -25.75 -3.47
C VAL A 194 -1.62 -24.39 -3.10
N VAL A 195 -0.46 -24.40 -2.46
CA VAL A 195 0.28 -23.17 -2.10
C VAL A 195 1.24 -22.82 -3.23
N MET A 196 1.18 -21.59 -3.70
CA MET A 196 2.12 -21.06 -4.68
C MET A 196 3.53 -20.98 -4.07
N SER A 197 4.55 -21.44 -4.80
CA SER A 197 5.94 -21.32 -4.37
C SER A 197 6.46 -19.89 -4.54
N ASP A 198 7.48 -19.49 -3.77
CA ASP A 198 8.14 -18.18 -3.95
C ASP A 198 8.72 -18.01 -5.37
N GLU A 199 9.19 -19.10 -5.98
CA GLU A 199 9.69 -19.07 -7.35
C GLU A 199 8.57 -18.79 -8.35
N ASP A 200 7.41 -19.42 -8.18
CA ASP A 200 6.22 -19.17 -8.99
C ASP A 200 5.71 -17.75 -8.79
N ALA A 201 5.61 -17.28 -7.55
CA ALA A 201 5.18 -15.93 -7.23
C ALA A 201 6.09 -14.88 -7.89
N TYR A 202 7.41 -15.13 -7.89
CA TYR A 202 8.38 -14.28 -8.58
C TYR A 202 8.21 -14.31 -10.12
N VAL A 203 7.99 -15.49 -10.72
CA VAL A 203 7.73 -15.62 -12.17
C VAL A 203 6.46 -14.86 -12.56
N LEU A 204 5.40 -15.01 -11.76
CA LEU A 204 4.13 -14.35 -11.96
C LEU A 204 4.29 -12.82 -11.88
N GLY A 205 4.94 -12.32 -10.84
CA GLY A 205 5.27 -10.91 -10.66
C GLY A 205 6.04 -10.31 -11.84
N LYS A 206 7.03 -11.04 -12.37
CA LYS A 206 7.80 -10.60 -13.54
C LYS A 206 6.99 -10.55 -14.83
N ALA A 207 6.02 -11.44 -15.00
CA ALA A 207 5.17 -11.50 -16.19
C ALA A 207 3.94 -10.60 -16.10
N TRP A 208 3.62 -10.08 -14.92
CA TRP A 208 2.33 -9.48 -14.60
C TRP A 208 1.88 -8.39 -15.57
N ASN A 209 2.71 -7.37 -15.84
CA ASN A 209 2.34 -6.29 -16.77
C ASN A 209 2.05 -6.81 -18.19
N LYS A 210 2.72 -7.90 -18.60
CA LYS A 210 2.46 -8.54 -19.89
C LYS A 210 1.19 -9.38 -19.87
N LEU A 211 0.85 -9.99 -18.74
CA LEU A 211 -0.41 -10.69 -18.55
C LEU A 211 -1.60 -9.72 -18.54
N ASP A 212 -1.47 -8.55 -17.90
CA ASP A 212 -2.50 -7.50 -17.96
C ASP A 212 -2.69 -6.96 -19.38
N ALA A 213 -1.60 -6.69 -20.11
CA ALA A 213 -1.68 -6.26 -21.51
C ALA A 213 -2.31 -7.34 -22.41
N LEU A 214 -2.03 -8.62 -22.14
CA LEU A 214 -2.67 -9.73 -22.83
C LEU A 214 -4.17 -9.80 -22.49
N ALA A 215 -4.55 -9.60 -21.22
CA ALA A 215 -5.96 -9.56 -20.81
C ALA A 215 -6.73 -8.46 -21.56
N GLU A 216 -6.15 -7.27 -21.68
CA GLU A 216 -6.71 -6.18 -22.48
C GLU A 216 -6.88 -6.57 -23.95
N ALA A 217 -5.85 -7.18 -24.57
CA ALA A 217 -5.91 -7.66 -25.95
C ALA A 217 -6.97 -8.77 -26.16
N LEU A 218 -7.28 -9.54 -25.12
CA LEU A 218 -8.31 -10.58 -25.12
C LEU A 218 -9.69 -10.05 -24.70
N ALA A 219 -9.82 -8.78 -24.31
CA ALA A 219 -11.04 -8.18 -23.75
C ALA A 219 -11.61 -8.96 -22.55
N ILE A 220 -10.73 -9.43 -21.65
CA ILE A 220 -11.08 -10.08 -20.38
C ILE A 220 -10.61 -9.23 -19.20
N PRO A 221 -11.14 -9.45 -17.97
CA PRO A 221 -10.62 -8.79 -16.79
C PRO A 221 -9.11 -9.03 -16.60
N SER A 222 -8.38 -7.95 -16.30
CA SER A 222 -6.94 -8.03 -15.97
C SER A 222 -6.72 -8.74 -14.63
N LEU A 223 -5.55 -9.35 -14.43
CA LEU A 223 -5.26 -9.98 -13.13
C LEU A 223 -5.18 -8.93 -12.01
N SER A 224 -4.78 -7.70 -12.35
CA SER A 224 -4.77 -6.57 -11.41
C SER A 224 -6.15 -6.24 -10.82
N ALA A 225 -7.24 -6.57 -11.51
CA ALA A 225 -8.60 -6.37 -10.99
C ALA A 225 -8.93 -7.30 -9.81
N PHE A 226 -8.15 -8.38 -9.63
CA PHE A 226 -8.31 -9.35 -8.56
C PHE A 226 -7.26 -9.18 -7.45
N ILE A 227 -6.57 -8.03 -7.41
CA ILE A 227 -5.70 -7.69 -6.29
C ILE A 227 -6.56 -7.28 -5.11
N ALA A 228 -6.26 -7.85 -3.94
CA ALA A 228 -6.83 -7.42 -2.68
C ALA A 228 -5.77 -7.39 -1.59
N PHE A 229 -6.07 -6.67 -0.52
CA PHE A 229 -5.19 -6.54 0.64
C PHE A 229 -5.71 -7.39 1.80
N GLU A 230 -4.80 -7.91 2.62
CA GLU A 230 -5.14 -8.77 3.78
C GLU A 230 -6.18 -8.10 4.70
N GLU A 231 -6.12 -6.78 4.83
CA GLU A 231 -7.03 -5.99 5.68
C GLU A 231 -8.49 -5.96 5.16
N GLU A 232 -8.73 -6.35 3.90
CA GLU A 232 -10.08 -6.51 3.34
C GLU A 232 -10.78 -7.79 3.84
N GLY A 233 -10.07 -8.69 4.54
CA GLY A 233 -10.64 -9.87 5.21
C GLY A 233 -11.45 -10.77 4.27
N VAL A 234 -12.61 -11.29 4.72
CA VAL A 234 -13.49 -12.16 3.91
C VAL A 234 -14.04 -11.43 2.67
N SER A 235 -14.11 -10.10 2.69
CA SER A 235 -14.53 -9.29 1.53
C SER A 235 -13.44 -9.06 0.49
N ALA A 236 -12.19 -9.44 0.78
CA ALA A 236 -11.07 -9.35 -0.16
C ALA A 236 -11.22 -10.32 -1.34
N GLY A 237 -11.83 -11.47 -1.07
CA GLY A 237 -11.87 -12.59 -2.01
C GLY A 237 -12.91 -12.39 -3.11
N THR A 238 -12.47 -12.55 -4.34
CA THR A 238 -13.36 -12.75 -5.49
C THR A 238 -13.71 -14.25 -5.59
N PRO A 239 -14.92 -14.63 -6.01
CA PRO A 239 -15.22 -16.05 -6.27
C PRO A 239 -14.14 -16.68 -7.15
N ALA A 240 -13.59 -17.83 -6.72
CA ALA A 240 -12.45 -18.45 -7.41
C ALA A 240 -12.74 -18.76 -8.89
N SER A 241 -14.01 -19.01 -9.23
CA SER A 241 -14.50 -19.24 -10.59
C SER A 241 -14.32 -18.03 -11.53
N GLU A 242 -14.43 -16.81 -11.02
CA GLU A 242 -14.23 -15.59 -11.80
C GLU A 242 -12.75 -15.40 -12.18
N ILE A 243 -11.86 -15.59 -11.20
CA ILE A 243 -10.42 -15.54 -11.43
C ILE A 243 -9.99 -16.69 -12.35
N LEU A 244 -10.53 -17.89 -12.14
CA LEU A 244 -10.25 -19.08 -12.95
C LEU A 244 -10.54 -18.82 -14.43
N THR A 245 -11.69 -18.20 -14.72
CA THR A 245 -12.09 -17.85 -16.09
C THR A 245 -11.03 -16.94 -16.77
N ALA A 246 -10.55 -15.91 -16.06
CA ALA A 246 -9.51 -15.04 -16.58
C ALA A 246 -8.18 -15.78 -16.79
N VAL A 247 -7.76 -16.62 -15.82
CA VAL A 247 -6.51 -17.40 -15.90
C VAL A 247 -6.54 -18.39 -17.07
N GLU A 248 -7.65 -19.09 -17.30
CA GLU A 248 -7.78 -20.02 -18.43
C GLU A 248 -7.69 -19.32 -19.79
N ALA A 249 -8.30 -18.14 -19.92
CA ALA A 249 -8.19 -17.32 -21.12
C ALA A 249 -6.76 -16.82 -21.35
N LEU A 250 -6.04 -16.42 -20.28
CA LEU A 250 -4.63 -16.04 -20.34
C LEU A 250 -3.73 -17.20 -20.77
N ILE A 251 -3.93 -18.40 -20.23
CA ILE A 251 -3.19 -19.61 -20.64
C ILE A 251 -3.34 -19.81 -22.16
N ALA A 252 -4.59 -19.81 -22.66
CA ALA A 252 -4.86 -19.97 -24.08
C ALA A 252 -4.22 -18.86 -24.93
N GLY A 253 -4.26 -17.61 -24.46
CA GLY A 253 -3.63 -16.46 -25.12
C GLY A 253 -2.10 -16.57 -25.21
N VAL A 254 -1.45 -16.99 -24.12
CA VAL A 254 -0.01 -17.22 -24.08
C VAL A 254 0.38 -18.37 -25.00
N GLU A 255 -0.36 -19.47 -24.99
CA GLU A 255 -0.13 -20.61 -25.89
C GLU A 255 -0.18 -20.19 -27.36
N ARG A 256 -1.19 -19.41 -27.74
CA ARG A 256 -1.39 -18.83 -29.08
C ARG A 256 -0.39 -17.75 -29.47
N ASN A 257 0.46 -17.29 -28.54
CA ASN A 257 1.40 -16.17 -28.73
C ASN A 257 0.69 -14.87 -29.16
N VAL A 258 -0.48 -14.57 -28.58
CA VAL A 258 -1.14 -13.27 -28.82
C VAL A 258 -0.24 -12.11 -28.39
N GLU A 259 0.51 -12.30 -27.30
CA GLU A 259 1.52 -11.36 -26.79
C GLU A 259 2.85 -12.06 -26.52
N ARG A 260 3.96 -11.31 -26.67
CA ARG A 260 5.30 -11.84 -26.39
C ARG A 260 5.54 -11.94 -24.88
N MET A 261 5.61 -13.17 -24.37
CA MET A 261 5.85 -13.43 -22.95
C MET A 261 7.33 -13.62 -22.60
N PRO A 262 7.81 -13.03 -21.49
CA PRO A 262 9.10 -13.39 -20.92
C PRO A 262 9.03 -14.83 -20.40
N SER A 263 10.07 -15.65 -20.65
CA SER A 263 10.15 -17.01 -20.12
C SER A 263 8.87 -17.85 -20.31
N LYS A 264 8.24 -17.78 -21.50
CA LYS A 264 6.91 -18.36 -21.82
C LYS A 264 6.59 -19.69 -21.12
N LYS A 265 7.51 -20.66 -21.15
CA LYS A 265 7.32 -21.98 -20.52
C LYS A 265 7.11 -21.89 -19.00
N ARG A 266 7.90 -21.07 -18.31
CA ARG A 266 7.76 -20.86 -16.85
C ARG A 266 6.46 -20.14 -16.54
N VAL A 267 6.12 -19.10 -17.30
CA VAL A 267 4.85 -18.38 -17.13
C VAL A 267 3.65 -19.31 -17.31
N LEU A 268 3.64 -20.15 -18.34
CA LEU A 268 2.58 -21.15 -18.53
C LEU A 268 2.50 -22.14 -17.37
N SER A 269 3.64 -22.65 -16.89
CA SER A 269 3.69 -23.54 -15.73
C SER A 269 3.09 -22.88 -14.49
N THR A 270 3.48 -21.64 -14.19
CA THR A 270 2.98 -20.88 -13.05
C THR A 270 1.48 -20.57 -13.17
N LEU A 271 0.99 -20.22 -14.36
CA LEU A 271 -0.45 -20.05 -14.61
C LEU A 271 -1.21 -21.38 -14.44
N GLN A 272 -0.62 -22.51 -14.82
CA GLN A 272 -1.22 -23.83 -14.60
C GLN A 272 -1.29 -24.20 -13.11
N THR A 273 -0.25 -23.88 -12.32
CA THR A 273 -0.28 -24.01 -10.85
C THR A 273 -1.39 -23.14 -10.25
N THR A 274 -1.48 -21.88 -10.69
CA THR A 274 -2.53 -20.93 -10.27
C THR A 274 -3.92 -21.48 -10.61
N ARG A 275 -4.11 -21.99 -11.83
CA ARG A 275 -5.35 -22.64 -12.28
C ARG A 275 -5.72 -23.84 -11.40
N ALA A 276 -4.76 -24.70 -11.07
CA ALA A 276 -5.01 -25.86 -10.22
C ALA A 276 -5.48 -25.44 -8.82
N ALA A 277 -4.84 -24.43 -8.23
CA ALA A 277 -5.24 -23.88 -6.94
C ALA A 277 -6.68 -23.31 -6.98
N LEU A 278 -7.01 -22.54 -8.01
CA LEU A 278 -8.34 -21.97 -8.19
C LEU A 278 -9.42 -23.05 -8.39
N ILE A 279 -9.12 -24.15 -9.11
CA ILE A 279 -10.04 -25.28 -9.26
C ILE A 279 -10.34 -25.94 -7.91
N GLU A 280 -9.33 -26.17 -7.06
CA GLU A 280 -9.56 -26.75 -5.73
C GLU A 280 -10.33 -25.79 -4.81
N CYS A 281 -10.09 -24.48 -4.94
CA CYS A 281 -10.83 -23.46 -4.22
C CYS A 281 -12.31 -23.38 -4.68
N GLU A 282 -12.56 -23.45 -5.98
CA GLU A 282 -13.90 -23.43 -6.56
C GLU A 282 -14.76 -24.62 -6.11
N LYS A 283 -14.17 -25.82 -6.01
CA LYS A 283 -14.90 -27.04 -5.55
C LYS A 283 -15.55 -26.89 -4.19
N VAL A 284 -15.01 -26.04 -3.32
CA VAL A 284 -15.54 -25.77 -1.98
C VAL A 284 -16.33 -24.45 -1.92
N GLY A 285 -16.54 -23.79 -3.07
CA GLY A 285 -17.20 -22.48 -3.15
C GLY A 285 -16.37 -21.36 -2.54
N GLY A 286 -15.04 -21.51 -2.49
CA GLY A 286 -14.13 -20.57 -1.87
C GLY A 286 -13.85 -19.33 -2.72
N SER A 287 -13.24 -18.35 -2.07
CA SER A 287 -12.76 -17.12 -2.70
C SER A 287 -11.24 -17.07 -2.77
N ALA A 288 -10.73 -16.27 -3.69
CA ALA A 288 -9.31 -16.04 -3.85
C ALA A 288 -9.04 -14.59 -4.27
N PHE A 289 -7.80 -14.15 -4.10
CA PHE A 289 -7.30 -12.87 -4.57
C PHE A 289 -5.79 -12.97 -4.82
N PHE A 290 -5.24 -11.97 -5.50
CA PHE A 290 -3.80 -11.83 -5.62
C PHE A 290 -3.29 -10.84 -4.60
N GLU A 291 -2.35 -11.29 -3.79
CA GLU A 291 -1.60 -10.44 -2.88
C GLU A 291 -0.27 -10.09 -3.54
N VAL A 292 0.05 -8.80 -3.54
CA VAL A 292 1.39 -8.35 -3.88
C VAL A 292 2.16 -8.31 -2.56
N ASP A 293 3.30 -9.00 -2.50
CA ASP A 293 4.25 -8.82 -1.38
C ASP A 293 4.87 -7.44 -1.55
N ILE A 294 4.23 -6.48 -0.90
CA ILE A 294 4.55 -5.06 -0.97
C ILE A 294 5.47 -4.71 0.20
#